data_AF-A0A7C7I8G0-F1
#
_entry.id   AF-A0A7C7I8G0-F1
#
_cell.length_a   1.000
_cell.length_b   1.000
_cell.length_c   1.000
_cell.angle_alpha   90.00
_cell.angle_beta   90.00
_cell.angle_gamma   90.00
#
_symmetry.space_group_name_H-M   'P 1'
#
loop_
_entity.id
_entity.type
_entity.pdbx_description
1 polymer ?
#
loop_
_entity_poly.entity_id
_entity_poly.type
_entity_poly.pdbx_seq_one_letter_code
_entity_poly.pdbx_strand_id
1 'polypeptide(L)'
;MPDREEGLLASRYSKLDHLRQSGIDPYPPRFVRTCDNAAATAMFEAVESGDPPESATTSVSLGGRIMSMRVMGRAAFLDLRDGSGTIQALLRQNVLGEAYELLKDLDLGDHLGVSGPVIRTRTGQITIEAHQLTITSKGMRPLPEKFHGLRDVETRYRQRYLDLIANPEVMPVFAIRSRIIERIRAFFQSQGFLEVDTPILVPVAGGAHARPFITHHNTLDQQLYLRIATELYLKRLIIGGFDRVFEIGRVFRNEGIDQDHNPEFTLLESYQAYADYNDVMAMVESLVSTVALEVLGTNQVQYGDHLIDFTPPWKRVDFRQELKDRSGIDIDAYTDDESLKQRAAELGLDIEPKDSRGKVIDKLFSTFVEPHLVQPTFMLDYPEVMSPLAKAKPGTPGYVERFEGFAAGMETHRHRAISETSDHRWVRPGI
;
A
#
# COMPACT_ATOMS: atom_id res chain seq x y z
N MET A 1 14.12 -24.68 -20.93
CA MET A 1 13.23 -24.23 -19.83
C MET A 1 11.75 -24.36 -20.21
N PRO A 2 11.27 -24.00 -21.43
CA PRO A 2 9.87 -24.21 -21.84
C PRO A 2 9.41 -25.67 -21.74
N ASP A 3 10.23 -26.61 -22.23
CA ASP A 3 9.92 -28.05 -22.24
C ASP A 3 9.69 -28.64 -20.84
N ARG A 4 10.28 -28.04 -19.79
CA ARG A 4 10.10 -28.50 -18.40
C ARG A 4 8.78 -28.02 -17.83
N GLU A 5 8.36 -26.79 -18.14
CA GLU A 5 7.08 -26.25 -17.71
C GLU A 5 5.92 -26.91 -18.46
N GLU A 6 6.07 -27.13 -19.77
CA GLU A 6 5.10 -27.88 -20.58
C GLU A 6 4.95 -29.32 -20.09
N GLY A 7 6.06 -30.00 -19.77
CA GLY A 7 6.01 -31.34 -19.19
C GLY A 7 5.32 -31.39 -17.82
N LEU A 8 5.54 -30.38 -16.96
CA LEU A 8 4.85 -30.27 -15.66
C LEU A 8 3.35 -29.98 -15.83
N LEU A 9 2.98 -29.13 -16.78
CA LEU A 9 1.58 -28.85 -17.11
C LEU A 9 0.87 -30.12 -17.61
N ALA A 10 1.47 -30.84 -18.54
CA ALA A 10 0.92 -32.10 -19.08
C ALA A 10 0.71 -33.16 -17.97
N SER A 11 1.67 -33.27 -17.05
CA SER A 11 1.54 -34.14 -15.87
C SER A 11 0.36 -33.72 -14.98
N ARG A 12 0.20 -32.41 -14.72
CA ARG A 12 -0.93 -31.89 -13.92
C ARG A 12 -2.28 -32.10 -14.60
N TYR A 13 -2.37 -31.99 -15.93
CA TYR A 13 -3.57 -32.35 -16.68
C TYR A 13 -3.91 -33.83 -16.54
N SER A 14 -2.91 -34.72 -16.65
CA SER A 14 -3.13 -36.16 -16.49
C SER A 14 -3.66 -36.50 -15.09
N LYS A 15 -3.11 -35.88 -14.03
CA LYS A 15 -3.59 -36.02 -12.66
C LYS A 15 -5.00 -35.45 -12.46
N LEU A 16 -5.29 -34.29 -13.07
CA LEU A 16 -6.63 -33.69 -13.04
C LEU A 16 -7.69 -34.64 -13.63
N ASP A 17 -7.37 -35.29 -14.76
CA ASP A 17 -8.25 -36.25 -15.40
C ASP A 17 -8.41 -37.52 -14.56
N HIS A 18 -7.34 -38.01 -13.93
CA HIS A 18 -7.40 -39.14 -13.01
C HIS A 18 -8.30 -38.87 -11.80
N LEU A 19 -8.23 -37.67 -11.21
CA LEU A 19 -9.14 -37.24 -10.13
C LEU A 19 -10.61 -37.28 -10.57
N ARG A 20 -10.91 -36.73 -11.76
CA ARG A 20 -12.27 -36.75 -12.32
C ARG A 20 -12.77 -38.16 -12.60
N GLN A 21 -11.93 -39.01 -13.17
CA GLN A 21 -12.25 -40.42 -13.45
C GLN A 21 -12.50 -41.21 -12.16
N SER A 22 -11.83 -40.85 -11.08
CA SER A 22 -12.03 -41.41 -9.74
C SER A 22 -13.26 -40.85 -9.02
N GLY A 23 -14.08 -40.01 -9.69
CA GLY A 23 -15.29 -39.41 -9.11
C GLY A 23 -15.03 -38.26 -8.14
N ILE A 24 -13.80 -37.75 -8.10
CA ILE A 24 -13.39 -36.68 -7.19
C ILE A 24 -13.44 -35.36 -7.94
N ASP A 25 -14.23 -34.41 -7.43
CA ASP A 25 -14.25 -33.05 -7.95
C ASP A 25 -12.95 -32.33 -7.55
N PRO A 26 -12.08 -31.92 -8.50
CA PRO A 26 -10.84 -31.21 -8.20
C PRO A 26 -11.06 -29.74 -7.80
N TYR A 27 -12.30 -29.23 -7.94
CA TYR A 27 -12.70 -27.86 -7.64
C TYR A 27 -14.06 -27.80 -6.94
N PRO A 28 -14.22 -28.46 -5.78
CA PRO A 28 -15.51 -28.52 -5.11
C PRO A 28 -15.96 -27.12 -4.70
N PRO A 29 -17.28 -26.84 -4.72
CA PRO A 29 -17.79 -25.50 -4.47
C PRO A 29 -17.61 -25.06 -3.01
N ARG A 30 -17.42 -26.00 -2.07
CA ARG A 30 -17.36 -25.73 -0.63
C ARG A 30 -16.45 -26.72 0.11
N PHE A 31 -15.75 -26.20 1.10
CA PHE A 31 -15.09 -26.97 2.16
C PHE A 31 -15.25 -26.19 3.47
N VAL A 32 -15.76 -26.86 4.51
CA VAL A 32 -16.06 -26.20 5.79
C VAL A 32 -14.88 -26.37 6.74
N ARG A 33 -14.27 -25.24 7.10
CA ARG A 33 -13.20 -25.17 8.10
C ARG A 33 -13.79 -24.87 9.46
N THR A 34 -13.27 -25.50 10.51
CA THR A 34 -13.56 -25.14 11.90
C THR A 34 -12.66 -24.00 12.38
N CYS A 35 -11.45 -23.91 11.85
CA CYS A 35 -10.46 -22.91 12.24
C CYS A 35 -9.40 -22.66 11.16
N ASP A 36 -8.54 -21.68 11.41
CA ASP A 36 -7.32 -21.43 10.66
C ASP A 36 -6.08 -22.13 11.26
N ASN A 37 -4.97 -22.16 10.51
CA ASN A 37 -3.79 -22.91 10.90
C ASN A 37 -3.17 -22.38 12.21
N ALA A 38 -3.09 -21.06 12.36
CA ALA A 38 -2.59 -20.42 13.58
C ALA A 38 -3.52 -20.70 14.77
N ALA A 39 -4.84 -20.58 14.57
CA ALA A 39 -5.83 -20.88 15.60
C ALA A 39 -5.76 -22.36 16.04
N ALA A 40 -5.64 -23.31 15.10
CA ALA A 40 -5.48 -24.74 15.42
C ALA A 40 -4.21 -25.00 16.26
N THR A 41 -3.12 -24.31 15.93
CA THR A 41 -1.85 -24.39 16.65
C THR A 41 -2.00 -23.85 18.08
N ALA A 42 -2.56 -22.66 18.23
CA ALA A 42 -2.77 -22.01 19.53
C ALA A 42 -3.73 -22.81 20.44
N MET A 43 -4.83 -23.33 19.89
CA MET A 43 -5.77 -24.18 20.64
C MET A 43 -5.07 -25.43 21.18
N PHE A 44 -4.21 -26.06 20.39
CA PHE A 44 -3.49 -27.25 20.82
C PHE A 44 -2.44 -26.94 21.91
N GLU A 45 -1.70 -25.84 21.78
CA GLU A 45 -0.73 -25.40 22.79
C GLU A 45 -1.40 -25.05 24.13
N ALA A 46 -2.60 -24.46 24.09
CA ALA A 46 -3.39 -24.19 25.29
C ALA A 46 -3.82 -25.49 25.99
N VAL A 47 -4.25 -26.51 25.23
CA VAL A 47 -4.58 -27.84 25.76
C VAL A 47 -3.37 -28.52 26.40
N GLU A 48 -2.19 -28.48 25.75
CA GLU A 48 -0.96 -29.04 26.32
C GLU A 48 -0.50 -28.34 27.60
N SER A 49 -0.81 -27.04 27.72
CA SER A 49 -0.47 -26.21 28.89
C SER A 49 -1.45 -26.38 30.06
N GLY A 50 -2.53 -27.16 29.89
CA GLY A 50 -3.54 -27.40 30.92
C GLY A 50 -4.61 -26.32 31.07
N ASP A 51 -4.73 -25.41 30.09
CA ASP A 51 -5.73 -24.33 30.06
C ASP A 51 -6.57 -24.40 28.76
N PRO A 52 -7.39 -25.45 28.58
CA PRO A 52 -8.14 -25.65 27.35
C PRO A 52 -9.30 -24.63 27.25
N PRO A 53 -9.50 -23.97 26.09
CA PRO A 53 -10.70 -23.19 25.87
C PRO A 53 -11.96 -24.07 25.92
N GLU A 54 -13.09 -23.55 26.38
CA GLU A 54 -14.38 -24.30 26.48
C GLU A 54 -14.86 -24.90 25.14
N SER A 55 -14.34 -24.40 24.02
CA SER A 55 -14.62 -24.86 22.65
C SER A 55 -13.56 -25.80 22.06
N ALA A 56 -12.58 -26.25 22.85
CA ALA A 56 -11.52 -27.16 22.40
C ALA A 56 -12.11 -28.48 21.90
N THR A 57 -12.15 -28.65 20.59
CA THR A 57 -12.50 -29.92 19.95
C THR A 57 -11.22 -30.72 19.73
N THR A 58 -11.26 -32.03 20.00
CA THR A 58 -10.11 -32.92 19.77
C THR A 58 -9.82 -33.10 18.27
N SER A 59 -10.73 -32.70 17.39
CA SER A 59 -10.63 -32.84 15.94
C SER A 59 -11.02 -31.53 15.27
N VAL A 60 -10.16 -31.04 14.39
CA VAL A 60 -10.35 -29.79 13.65
C VAL A 60 -10.42 -30.08 12.15
N SER A 61 -11.08 -29.19 11.41
CA SER A 61 -11.07 -29.14 9.94
C SER A 61 -10.40 -27.85 9.51
N LEU A 62 -9.31 -27.95 8.76
CA LEU A 62 -8.57 -26.80 8.24
C LEU A 62 -8.20 -27.02 6.78
N GLY A 63 -7.77 -25.97 6.11
CA GLY A 63 -7.35 -26.08 4.72
C GLY A 63 -6.23 -25.11 4.37
N GLY A 64 -5.44 -25.48 3.39
CA GLY A 64 -4.32 -24.67 2.95
C GLY A 64 -3.67 -25.20 1.67
N ARG A 65 -2.78 -24.38 1.12
CA ARG A 65 -1.94 -24.71 -0.02
C ARG A 65 -0.81 -25.65 0.41
N ILE A 66 -0.58 -26.71 -0.35
CA ILE A 66 0.57 -27.60 -0.17
C ILE A 66 1.84 -26.84 -0.51
N MET A 67 2.59 -26.47 0.52
CA MET A 67 3.88 -25.83 0.36
C MET A 67 4.98 -26.87 0.25
N SER A 68 4.94 -27.95 1.02
CA SER A 68 5.92 -29.04 0.96
C SER A 68 5.24 -30.41 1.02
N MET A 69 5.88 -31.44 0.48
CA MET A 69 5.40 -32.82 0.50
C MET A 69 6.57 -33.79 0.64
N ARG A 70 6.50 -34.68 1.63
CA ARG A 70 7.50 -35.73 1.91
C ARG A 70 6.79 -37.06 2.03
N VAL A 71 7.02 -37.95 1.06
CA VAL A 71 6.38 -39.27 1.01
C VAL A 71 7.34 -40.33 1.57
N MET A 72 6.86 -41.15 2.50
CA MET A 72 7.64 -42.15 3.24
C MET A 72 6.95 -43.52 3.20
N GLY A 73 6.63 -44.00 1.99
CA GLY A 73 5.95 -45.27 1.79
C GLY A 73 4.49 -45.25 2.25
N ARG A 74 4.22 -45.64 3.50
CA ARG A 74 2.86 -45.72 4.09
C ARG A 74 2.44 -44.48 4.88
N ALA A 75 3.32 -43.48 4.97
CA ALA A 75 3.05 -42.20 5.59
C ALA A 75 3.55 -41.06 4.70
N ALA A 76 2.90 -39.91 4.77
CA ALA A 76 3.35 -38.70 4.11
C ALA A 76 3.15 -37.49 5.02
N PHE A 77 4.08 -36.54 4.93
CA PHE A 77 4.00 -35.25 5.60
C PHE A 77 3.81 -34.16 4.57
N LEU A 78 2.80 -33.32 4.77
CA LEU A 78 2.53 -32.13 3.97
C LEU A 78 2.66 -30.90 4.87
N ASP A 79 3.21 -29.81 4.36
CA ASP A 79 3.07 -28.51 5.03
C ASP A 79 1.97 -27.72 4.31
N LEU A 80 0.88 -27.45 5.01
CA LEU A 80 -0.28 -26.71 4.50
C LEU A 80 -0.22 -25.28 4.98
N ARG A 81 -0.31 -24.32 4.05
CA ARG A 81 -0.28 -22.88 4.35
C ARG A 81 -1.59 -22.20 3.99
N ASP A 82 -2.11 -21.42 4.91
CA ASP A 82 -3.24 -20.50 4.70
C ASP A 82 -2.80 -19.06 4.96
N GLY A 83 -3.76 -18.15 5.15
CA GLY A 83 -3.47 -16.73 5.43
C GLY A 83 -2.93 -16.47 6.85
N SER A 84 -3.09 -17.39 7.79
CA SER A 84 -2.64 -17.19 9.18
C SER A 84 -1.31 -17.87 9.48
N GLY A 85 -0.97 -18.95 8.76
CA GLY A 85 0.31 -19.62 8.95
C GLY A 85 0.45 -20.94 8.22
N THR A 86 1.43 -21.73 8.67
CA THR A 86 1.70 -23.07 8.13
C THR A 86 1.51 -24.11 9.22
N ILE A 87 0.79 -25.18 8.93
CA ILE A 87 0.65 -26.35 9.81
C ILE A 87 1.05 -27.62 9.06
N GLN A 88 1.67 -28.57 9.76
CA GLN A 88 1.98 -29.87 9.17
C GLN A 88 0.73 -30.76 9.17
N ALA A 89 0.53 -31.51 8.10
CA ALA A 89 -0.46 -32.58 8.02
C ALA A 89 0.26 -33.93 7.86
N LEU A 90 -0.13 -34.91 8.68
CA LEU A 90 0.34 -36.28 8.63
C LEU A 90 -0.73 -37.17 8.01
N LEU A 91 -0.43 -37.74 6.85
CA LEU A 91 -1.28 -38.67 6.13
C LEU A 91 -0.74 -40.08 6.34
N ARG A 92 -1.56 -41.00 6.86
CA ARG A 92 -1.17 -42.42 7.04
C ARG A 92 -2.12 -43.33 6.30
N GLN A 93 -1.58 -44.33 5.60
CA GLN A 93 -2.37 -45.28 4.82
C GLN A 93 -3.35 -46.08 5.69
N ASN A 94 -2.94 -46.47 6.90
CA ASN A 94 -3.79 -47.21 7.83
C ASN A 94 -4.94 -46.38 8.43
N VAL A 95 -4.90 -45.05 8.31
CA VAL A 95 -5.94 -44.14 8.78
C VAL A 95 -6.85 -43.72 7.63
N LEU A 96 -6.26 -43.31 6.50
CA LEU A 96 -7.01 -42.81 5.34
C LEU A 96 -7.57 -43.91 4.43
N GLY A 97 -7.07 -45.15 4.53
CA GLY A 97 -7.49 -46.26 3.67
C GLY A 97 -7.27 -45.93 2.19
N GLU A 98 -8.31 -46.10 1.37
CA GLU A 98 -8.27 -45.80 -0.07
C GLU A 98 -8.02 -44.31 -0.37
N ALA A 99 -8.44 -43.40 0.53
CA ALA A 99 -8.18 -41.96 0.35
C ALA A 99 -6.68 -41.62 0.40
N TYR A 100 -5.81 -42.54 0.87
CA TYR A 100 -4.36 -42.37 0.79
C TYR A 100 -3.84 -42.37 -0.66
N GLU A 101 -4.55 -43.03 -1.59
CA GLU A 101 -4.17 -43.11 -3.00
C GLU A 101 -4.21 -41.73 -3.69
N LEU A 102 -5.01 -40.79 -3.16
CA LEU A 102 -5.05 -39.40 -3.61
C LEU A 102 -3.67 -38.73 -3.61
N LEU A 103 -2.75 -39.18 -2.76
CA LEU A 103 -1.40 -38.62 -2.67
C LEU A 103 -0.66 -38.64 -4.01
N LYS A 104 -0.98 -39.58 -4.90
CA LYS A 104 -0.38 -39.69 -6.24
C LYS A 104 -0.76 -38.51 -7.15
N ASP A 105 -1.95 -37.96 -6.95
CA ASP A 105 -2.53 -36.88 -7.74
C ASP A 105 -2.27 -35.49 -7.15
N LEU A 106 -1.73 -35.44 -5.93
CA LEU A 106 -1.34 -34.19 -5.28
C LEU A 106 -0.02 -33.66 -5.82
N ASP A 107 0.08 -32.34 -5.88
CA ASP A 107 1.28 -31.60 -6.24
C ASP A 107 1.46 -30.38 -5.33
N LEU A 108 2.70 -29.88 -5.25
CA LEU A 108 2.96 -28.59 -4.64
C LEU A 108 2.11 -27.49 -5.29
N GLY A 109 1.49 -26.64 -4.48
CA GLY A 109 0.60 -25.57 -4.94
C GLY A 109 -0.88 -25.94 -5.00
N ASP A 110 -1.25 -27.22 -4.91
CA ASP A 110 -2.64 -27.61 -4.73
C ASP A 110 -3.17 -27.13 -3.37
N HIS A 111 -4.49 -26.96 -3.26
CA HIS A 111 -5.15 -26.70 -1.99
C HIS A 111 -5.84 -27.96 -1.49
N LEU A 112 -5.66 -28.22 -0.20
CA LEU A 112 -6.21 -29.35 0.51
C LEU A 112 -6.98 -28.87 1.73
N GLY A 113 -8.10 -29.52 1.98
CA GLY A 113 -8.78 -29.59 3.26
C GLY A 113 -8.42 -30.87 3.99
N VAL A 114 -8.13 -30.76 5.28
CA VAL A 114 -7.81 -31.89 6.16
C VAL A 114 -8.63 -31.79 7.43
N SER A 115 -9.23 -32.92 7.82
CA SER A 115 -9.94 -33.04 9.10
C SER A 115 -9.33 -34.14 9.94
N GLY A 116 -9.17 -33.90 11.23
CA GLY A 116 -8.66 -34.87 12.19
C GLY A 116 -8.04 -34.22 13.44
N PRO A 117 -7.48 -35.03 14.34
CA PRO A 117 -6.91 -34.53 15.57
C PRO A 117 -5.57 -33.83 15.37
N VAL A 118 -5.32 -32.81 16.17
CA VAL A 118 -4.00 -32.16 16.25
C VAL A 118 -3.15 -32.92 17.27
N ILE A 119 -1.91 -33.20 16.88
CA ILE A 119 -0.93 -33.96 17.66
C ILE A 119 0.43 -33.25 17.61
N ARG A 120 1.30 -33.57 18.58
CA ARG A 120 2.72 -33.21 18.52
C ARG A 120 3.54 -34.41 18.05
N THR A 121 4.35 -34.22 17.01
CA THR A 121 5.24 -35.27 16.52
C THR A 121 6.45 -35.44 17.45
N ARG A 122 7.24 -36.51 17.26
CA ARG A 122 8.47 -36.75 18.04
C ARG A 122 9.51 -35.64 17.89
N THR A 123 9.48 -34.91 16.79
CA THR A 123 10.36 -33.74 16.55
C THR A 123 9.80 -32.46 17.16
N GLY A 124 8.70 -32.53 17.90
CA GLY A 124 8.07 -31.39 18.57
C GLY A 124 7.16 -30.55 17.67
N GLN A 125 6.94 -30.93 16.40
CA GLN A 125 6.13 -30.14 15.47
C GLN A 125 4.64 -30.43 15.64
N ILE A 126 3.83 -29.38 15.79
CA ILE A 126 2.37 -29.47 15.83
C ILE A 126 1.85 -29.87 14.46
N THR A 127 1.00 -30.89 14.42
CA THR A 127 0.61 -31.61 13.20
C THR A 127 -0.84 -32.04 13.27
N ILE A 128 -1.62 -31.82 12.22
CA ILE A 128 -2.93 -32.45 12.07
C ILE A 128 -2.76 -33.87 11.52
N GLU A 129 -3.24 -34.89 12.25
CA GLU A 129 -3.33 -36.25 11.72
C GLU A 129 -4.56 -36.35 10.83
N ALA A 130 -4.37 -36.53 9.52
CA ALA A 130 -5.44 -36.55 8.55
C ALA A 130 -6.30 -37.80 8.69
N HIS A 131 -7.54 -37.64 9.16
CA HIS A 131 -8.57 -38.68 9.17
C HIS A 131 -9.47 -38.56 7.94
N GLN A 132 -9.62 -37.34 7.41
CA GLN A 132 -10.27 -37.07 6.13
C GLN A 132 -9.42 -36.10 5.31
N LEU A 133 -9.43 -36.30 4.00
CA LEU A 133 -8.68 -35.52 3.02
C LEU A 133 -9.63 -35.08 1.91
N THR A 134 -9.62 -33.78 1.56
CA THR A 134 -10.43 -33.23 0.46
C THR A 134 -9.55 -32.32 -0.39
N ILE A 135 -9.49 -32.54 -1.70
CA ILE A 135 -8.89 -31.56 -2.61
C ILE A 135 -9.86 -30.40 -2.75
N THR A 136 -9.40 -29.18 -2.49
CA THR A 136 -10.24 -27.97 -2.59
C THR A 136 -9.91 -27.14 -3.82
N SER A 137 -8.69 -27.28 -4.36
CA SER A 137 -8.34 -26.71 -5.67
C SER A 137 -7.08 -27.37 -6.22
N LYS A 138 -7.18 -27.96 -7.41
CA LYS A 138 -5.99 -28.43 -8.14
C LYS A 138 -5.23 -27.23 -8.74
N GLY A 139 -3.97 -27.05 -8.35
CA GLY A 139 -3.08 -26.08 -8.94
C GLY A 139 -2.63 -26.57 -10.32
N MET A 140 -2.84 -25.77 -11.37
CA MET A 140 -2.41 -26.14 -12.73
C MET A 140 -1.00 -25.66 -13.05
N ARG A 141 -0.57 -24.52 -12.50
CA ARG A 141 0.79 -24.02 -12.71
C ARG A 141 1.68 -24.37 -11.52
N PRO A 142 2.94 -24.79 -11.75
CA PRO A 142 3.87 -25.01 -10.66
C PRO A 142 4.16 -23.70 -9.91
N LEU A 143 4.46 -23.82 -8.61
CA LEU A 143 4.94 -22.68 -7.84
C LEU A 143 6.35 -22.28 -8.31
N PRO A 144 6.73 -20.99 -8.20
CA PRO A 144 8.11 -20.56 -8.39
C PRO A 144 9.10 -21.35 -7.53
N GLU A 145 10.34 -21.52 -8.00
CA GLU A 145 11.37 -22.24 -7.25
C GLU A 145 11.62 -21.61 -5.87
N LYS A 146 11.55 -22.45 -4.83
CA LYS A 146 11.57 -22.01 -3.42
C LYS A 146 12.90 -21.45 -2.93
N PHE A 147 14.03 -21.83 -3.54
CA PHE A 147 15.35 -21.62 -2.93
C PHE A 147 15.81 -20.16 -2.95
N HIS A 148 15.25 -19.33 -3.82
CA HIS A 148 15.67 -17.94 -3.94
C HIS A 148 14.56 -16.93 -3.62
N GLY A 149 13.32 -17.39 -3.42
CA GLY A 149 12.14 -16.51 -3.44
C GLY A 149 11.92 -15.92 -4.84
N LEU A 150 10.75 -15.32 -5.07
CA LEU A 150 10.55 -14.54 -6.28
C LEU A 150 11.30 -13.22 -6.11
N ARG A 151 12.50 -13.10 -6.70
CA ARG A 151 13.38 -11.92 -6.55
C ARG A 151 13.14 -10.85 -7.59
N ASP A 152 12.76 -11.26 -8.80
CA ASP A 152 12.55 -10.34 -9.92
C ASP A 152 11.43 -9.36 -9.59
N VAL A 153 11.80 -8.08 -9.42
CA VAL A 153 10.92 -7.02 -8.92
C VAL A 153 9.71 -6.85 -9.84
N GLU A 154 9.94 -6.87 -11.15
CA GLU A 154 8.87 -6.72 -12.14
C GLU A 154 7.85 -7.87 -12.06
N THR A 155 8.32 -9.11 -11.98
CA THR A 155 7.45 -10.29 -11.85
C THR A 155 6.67 -10.26 -10.55
N ARG A 156 7.27 -9.85 -9.42
CA ARG A 156 6.57 -9.69 -8.13
C ARG A 156 5.40 -8.71 -8.24
N TYR A 157 5.60 -7.58 -8.93
CA TYR A 157 4.58 -6.56 -9.08
C TYR A 157 3.50 -6.96 -10.08
N ARG A 158 3.86 -7.60 -11.20
CA ARG A 158 2.91 -8.09 -12.21
C ARG A 158 2.10 -9.30 -11.71
N GLN A 159 2.72 -10.18 -10.94
CA GLN A 159 2.12 -11.42 -10.45
C GLN A 159 2.09 -11.44 -8.92
N ARG A 160 1.41 -10.44 -8.34
CA ARG A 160 1.33 -10.26 -6.87
C ARG A 160 0.89 -11.53 -6.13
N TYR A 161 0.01 -12.32 -6.71
CA TYR A 161 -0.43 -13.59 -6.12
C TYR A 161 0.71 -14.59 -5.92
N LEU A 162 1.74 -14.61 -6.79
CA LEU A 162 2.94 -15.43 -6.60
C LEU A 162 3.87 -14.84 -5.56
N ASP A 163 4.02 -13.51 -5.54
CA ASP A 163 4.82 -12.82 -4.54
C ASP A 163 4.31 -13.10 -3.13
N LEU A 164 2.99 -13.02 -2.90
CA LEU A 164 2.36 -13.35 -1.62
C LEU A 164 2.57 -14.83 -1.21
N ILE A 165 2.70 -15.76 -2.16
CA ILE A 165 2.96 -17.17 -1.86
C ILE A 165 4.43 -17.39 -1.51
N ALA A 166 5.34 -16.80 -2.28
CA ALA A 166 6.78 -16.99 -2.17
C ALA A 166 7.42 -16.21 -1.02
N ASN A 167 6.90 -15.01 -0.74
CA ASN A 167 7.44 -14.03 0.19
C ASN A 167 6.39 -13.73 1.28
N PRO A 168 6.27 -14.57 2.33
CA PRO A 168 5.23 -14.45 3.34
C PRO A 168 5.28 -13.13 4.13
N GLU A 169 6.44 -12.48 4.20
CA GLU A 169 6.64 -11.16 4.82
C GLU A 169 5.88 -10.03 4.12
N VAL A 170 5.44 -10.23 2.86
CA VAL A 170 4.70 -9.24 2.10
C VAL A 170 3.26 -9.11 2.60
N MET A 171 2.63 -10.19 3.07
CA MET A 171 1.25 -10.16 3.57
C MET A 171 1.06 -9.19 4.75
N PRO A 172 1.90 -9.22 5.81
CA PRO A 172 1.85 -8.24 6.88
C PRO A 172 1.91 -6.78 6.41
N VAL A 173 2.65 -6.46 5.34
CA VAL A 173 2.73 -5.09 4.81
C VAL A 173 1.37 -4.60 4.31
N PHE A 174 0.62 -5.46 3.61
CA PHE A 174 -0.75 -5.13 3.17
C PHE A 174 -1.72 -5.00 4.35
N ALA A 175 -1.58 -5.85 5.37
CA ALA A 175 -2.38 -5.74 6.59
C ALA A 175 -2.09 -4.44 7.35
N ILE A 176 -0.82 -4.04 7.47
CA ILE A 176 -0.40 -2.75 8.03
C ILE A 176 -1.00 -1.60 7.24
N ARG A 177 -0.95 -1.63 5.89
CA ARG A 177 -1.60 -0.62 5.05
C ARG A 177 -3.09 -0.49 5.34
N SER A 178 -3.80 -1.61 5.49
CA SER A 178 -5.23 -1.60 5.84
C SER A 178 -5.47 -0.94 7.20
N ARG A 179 -4.67 -1.31 8.21
CA ARG A 179 -4.74 -0.72 9.56
C ARG A 179 -4.45 0.78 9.55
N ILE A 180 -3.44 1.23 8.79
CA ILE A 180 -3.13 2.66 8.62
C ILE A 180 -4.36 3.42 8.11
N ILE A 181 -5.00 2.94 7.05
CA ILE A 181 -6.18 3.60 6.47
C ILE A 181 -7.35 3.63 7.47
N GLU A 182 -7.58 2.53 8.19
CA GLU A 182 -8.59 2.48 9.26
C GLU A 182 -8.33 3.53 10.34
N ARG A 183 -7.07 3.69 10.78
CA ARG A 183 -6.69 4.66 11.83
C ARG A 183 -6.72 6.10 11.36
N ILE A 184 -6.39 6.36 10.10
CA ILE A 184 -6.61 7.68 9.49
C ILE A 184 -8.10 8.04 9.54
N ARG A 185 -9.00 7.13 9.12
CA ARG A 185 -10.44 7.39 9.20
C ARG A 185 -10.92 7.64 10.62
N ALA A 186 -10.51 6.81 11.57
CA ALA A 186 -10.87 6.96 12.98
C ALA A 186 -10.39 8.30 13.56
N PHE A 187 -9.17 8.73 13.21
CA PHE A 187 -8.63 10.04 13.60
C PHE A 187 -9.53 11.18 13.11
N PHE A 188 -9.82 11.25 11.81
CA PHE A 188 -10.65 12.32 11.24
C PHE A 188 -12.08 12.32 11.80
N GLN A 189 -12.68 11.14 11.97
CA GLN A 189 -14.00 11.01 12.60
C GLN A 189 -14.01 11.52 14.05
N SER A 190 -12.96 11.22 14.83
CA SER A 190 -12.84 11.73 16.20
C SER A 190 -12.71 13.26 16.28
N GLN A 191 -12.18 13.88 15.21
CA GLN A 191 -12.03 15.32 15.05
C GLN A 191 -13.26 15.99 14.39
N GLY A 192 -14.35 15.25 14.19
CA GLY A 192 -15.60 15.76 13.64
C GLY A 192 -15.56 16.04 12.14
N PHE A 193 -14.62 15.46 11.39
CA PHE A 193 -14.63 15.52 9.94
C PHE A 193 -15.64 14.53 9.36
N LEU A 194 -16.33 14.95 8.32
CA LEU A 194 -17.23 14.10 7.53
C LEU A 194 -16.45 13.43 6.39
N GLU A 195 -16.46 12.09 6.33
CA GLU A 195 -15.97 11.36 5.16
C GLU A 195 -16.97 11.52 4.01
N VAL A 196 -16.48 11.89 2.83
CA VAL A 196 -17.31 12.14 1.64
C VAL A 196 -16.72 11.45 0.42
N ASP A 197 -17.58 11.15 -0.56
CA ASP A 197 -17.18 10.63 -1.87
C ASP A 197 -17.48 11.68 -2.95
N THR A 198 -16.45 12.17 -3.63
CA THR A 198 -16.59 13.12 -4.75
C THR A 198 -16.44 12.44 -6.11
N PRO A 199 -16.91 13.06 -7.22
CA PRO A 199 -16.83 12.46 -8.55
C PRO A 199 -15.41 12.09 -8.99
N ILE A 200 -15.24 10.85 -9.48
CA ILE A 200 -14.00 10.39 -10.12
C ILE A 200 -13.90 10.87 -11.57
N LEU A 201 -15.03 10.86 -12.29
CA LEU A 201 -15.14 11.37 -13.65
C LEU A 201 -15.55 12.83 -13.61
N VAL A 202 -14.68 13.70 -14.12
CA VAL A 202 -14.83 15.15 -14.04
C VAL A 202 -14.83 15.76 -15.45
N PRO A 203 -15.60 16.84 -15.71
CA PRO A 203 -15.59 17.52 -16.99
C PRO A 203 -14.30 18.32 -17.23
N VAL A 204 -13.62 18.72 -16.15
CA VAL A 204 -12.33 19.42 -16.18
C VAL A 204 -11.43 18.84 -15.09
N ALA A 205 -10.24 18.40 -15.47
CA ALA A 205 -9.23 17.91 -14.54
C ALA A 205 -8.43 19.08 -13.95
N GLY A 206 -8.79 19.51 -12.73
CA GLY A 206 -8.10 20.55 -11.97
C GLY A 206 -7.73 20.10 -10.55
N GLY A 207 -7.13 21.01 -9.77
CA GLY A 207 -6.66 20.74 -8.39
C GLY A 207 -5.22 20.21 -8.30
N ALA A 208 -4.59 19.87 -9.41
CA ALA A 208 -3.16 19.53 -9.45
C ALA A 208 -2.54 19.90 -10.81
N HIS A 209 -1.20 19.97 -10.85
CA HIS A 209 -0.46 20.00 -12.11
C HIS A 209 -0.07 18.58 -12.50
N ALA A 210 -0.94 17.91 -13.25
CA ALA A 210 -0.70 16.55 -13.74
C ALA A 210 -1.42 16.33 -15.08
N ARG A 211 -0.91 15.41 -15.90
CA ARG A 211 -1.61 15.00 -17.14
C ARG A 211 -2.76 14.05 -16.79
N PRO A 212 -4.02 14.34 -17.15
CA PRO A 212 -5.14 13.45 -16.84
C PRO A 212 -5.24 12.28 -17.81
N PHE A 213 -5.96 11.22 -17.39
CA PHE A 213 -6.53 10.25 -18.31
C PHE A 213 -7.83 10.79 -18.88
N ILE A 214 -8.06 10.53 -20.17
CA ILE A 214 -9.22 11.01 -20.92
C ILE A 214 -10.11 9.80 -21.25
N THR A 215 -11.41 9.97 -21.08
CA THR A 215 -12.43 8.99 -21.47
C THR A 215 -13.63 9.69 -22.10
N HIS A 216 -14.58 8.90 -22.62
CA HIS A 216 -15.75 9.39 -23.30
C HIS A 216 -17.02 8.72 -22.78
N HIS A 217 -18.03 9.51 -22.46
CA HIS A 217 -19.33 9.03 -21.99
C HIS A 217 -20.30 8.89 -23.17
N ASN A 218 -20.43 7.68 -23.73
CA ASN A 218 -21.19 7.40 -24.96
C ASN A 218 -22.61 8.00 -25.00
N THR A 219 -23.43 7.84 -23.95
CA THR A 219 -24.83 8.31 -23.97
C THR A 219 -24.97 9.84 -23.94
N LEU A 220 -24.00 10.53 -23.35
CA LEU A 220 -24.01 11.99 -23.20
C LEU A 220 -23.14 12.66 -24.25
N ASP A 221 -22.49 11.86 -25.12
CA ASP A 221 -21.54 12.30 -26.15
C ASP A 221 -20.57 13.38 -25.62
N GLN A 222 -19.98 13.12 -24.45
CA GLN A 222 -19.11 14.08 -23.77
C GLN A 222 -17.78 13.46 -23.37
N GLN A 223 -16.72 14.27 -23.49
CA GLN A 223 -15.40 13.94 -22.98
C GLN A 223 -15.36 14.16 -21.47
N LEU A 224 -14.81 13.20 -20.75
CA LEU A 224 -14.59 13.25 -19.31
C LEU A 224 -13.14 12.92 -19.00
N TYR A 225 -12.70 13.28 -17.80
CA TYR A 225 -11.36 13.03 -17.32
C TYR A 225 -11.44 12.24 -16.02
N LEU A 226 -10.47 11.35 -15.79
CA LEU A 226 -10.26 10.84 -14.43
C LEU A 226 -9.63 11.95 -13.59
N ARG A 227 -10.15 12.15 -12.37
CA ARG A 227 -9.66 13.19 -11.46
C ARG A 227 -8.17 13.02 -11.12
N ILE A 228 -7.47 14.15 -11.06
CA ILE A 228 -6.05 14.24 -10.68
C ILE A 228 -5.84 14.67 -9.22
N ALA A 229 -6.92 15.14 -8.56
CA ALA A 229 -7.05 15.60 -7.18
C ALA A 229 -8.54 15.56 -6.77
N THR A 230 -8.85 15.62 -5.48
CA THR A 230 -10.24 15.75 -4.97
C THR A 230 -10.62 17.20 -4.60
N GLU A 231 -9.62 18.08 -4.63
CA GLU A 231 -9.60 19.44 -4.06
C GLU A 231 -10.81 20.29 -4.47
N LEU A 232 -11.08 20.40 -5.77
CA LEU A 232 -12.12 21.32 -6.26
C LEU A 232 -13.52 20.93 -5.79
N TYR A 233 -13.81 19.65 -5.62
CA TYR A 233 -15.12 19.20 -5.16
C TYR A 233 -15.26 19.31 -3.65
N LEU A 234 -14.20 19.01 -2.89
CA LEU A 234 -14.21 19.21 -1.44
C LEU A 234 -14.40 20.69 -1.08
N LYS A 235 -13.78 21.61 -1.82
CA LYS A 235 -14.03 23.06 -1.67
C LYS A 235 -15.47 23.46 -1.94
N ARG A 236 -16.15 22.84 -2.91
CA ARG A 236 -17.58 23.08 -3.15
C ARG A 236 -18.44 22.65 -1.96
N LEU A 237 -18.05 21.61 -1.25
CA LEU A 237 -18.71 21.19 -0.01
C LEU A 237 -18.51 22.20 1.12
N ILE A 238 -17.29 22.74 1.26
CA ILE A 238 -17.03 23.84 2.21
C ILE A 238 -17.92 25.05 1.90
N ILE A 239 -17.99 25.46 0.63
CA ILE A 239 -18.87 26.55 0.18
C ILE A 239 -20.35 26.21 0.47
N GLY A 240 -20.73 24.94 0.34
CA GLY A 240 -22.07 24.43 0.65
C GLY A 240 -22.43 24.42 2.15
N GLY A 241 -21.47 24.74 3.04
CA GLY A 241 -21.69 24.87 4.47
C GLY A 241 -21.19 23.69 5.32
N PHE A 242 -20.44 22.75 4.74
CA PHE A 242 -19.73 21.75 5.55
C PHE A 242 -18.45 22.38 6.14
N ASP A 243 -18.30 22.39 7.46
CA ASP A 243 -17.11 22.98 8.08
C ASP A 243 -15.87 22.06 8.03
N ARG A 244 -16.05 20.73 7.98
CA ARG A 244 -14.95 19.75 8.02
C ARG A 244 -15.26 18.54 7.15
N VAL A 245 -14.52 18.35 6.07
CA VAL A 245 -14.68 17.20 5.16
C VAL A 245 -13.32 16.55 4.86
N PHE A 246 -13.32 15.25 4.63
CA PHE A 246 -12.15 14.54 4.11
C PHE A 246 -12.57 13.43 3.15
N GLU A 247 -11.67 13.07 2.25
CA GLU A 247 -11.83 11.94 1.34
C GLU A 247 -10.52 11.13 1.28
N ILE A 248 -10.63 9.80 1.40
CA ILE A 248 -9.54 8.86 1.08
C ILE A 248 -9.91 8.16 -0.23
N GLY A 249 -9.44 8.72 -1.34
CA GLY A 249 -9.90 8.37 -2.68
C GLY A 249 -8.77 7.95 -3.62
N ARG A 250 -9.14 7.33 -4.75
CA ARG A 250 -8.20 7.12 -5.85
C ARG A 250 -8.08 8.37 -6.71
N VAL A 251 -6.87 8.75 -7.06
CA VAL A 251 -6.57 9.77 -8.07
C VAL A 251 -5.71 9.15 -9.17
N PHE A 252 -5.75 9.76 -10.36
CA PHE A 252 -5.17 9.19 -11.56
C PHE A 252 -4.30 10.22 -12.27
N ARG A 253 -3.03 9.88 -12.54
CA ARG A 253 -2.10 10.73 -13.27
C ARG A 253 -1.46 9.94 -14.40
N ASN A 254 -1.60 10.44 -15.62
CA ASN A 254 -1.10 9.81 -16.84
C ASN A 254 0.36 10.22 -17.07
N GLU A 255 1.22 9.72 -16.18
CA GLU A 255 2.64 10.04 -16.05
C GLU A 255 3.48 8.76 -16.09
N GLY A 256 4.81 8.90 -15.98
CA GLY A 256 5.71 7.76 -15.91
C GLY A 256 5.48 6.91 -14.65
N ILE A 257 6.01 5.69 -14.67
CA ILE A 257 6.02 4.79 -13.51
C ILE A 257 7.45 4.68 -13.00
N ASP A 258 7.65 4.90 -11.71
CA ASP A 258 8.91 4.66 -11.03
C ASP A 258 8.66 4.05 -9.63
N GLN A 259 9.63 4.14 -8.72
CA GLN A 259 9.51 3.55 -7.37
C GLN A 259 8.46 4.26 -6.51
N ASP A 260 8.18 5.53 -6.78
CA ASP A 260 7.34 6.40 -5.97
C ASP A 260 6.05 6.82 -6.70
N HIS A 261 6.02 6.68 -8.03
CA HIS A 261 4.91 7.09 -8.88
C HIS A 261 4.20 5.89 -9.52
N ASN A 262 2.92 5.73 -9.18
CA ASN A 262 2.01 4.81 -9.87
C ASN A 262 0.87 5.61 -10.53
N PRO A 263 0.39 5.26 -11.74
CA PRO A 263 -0.62 6.05 -12.47
C PRO A 263 -1.96 6.17 -11.74
N GLU A 264 -2.22 5.25 -10.80
CA GLU A 264 -3.33 5.31 -9.87
C GLU A 264 -2.80 5.23 -8.43
N PHE A 265 -3.16 6.15 -7.55
CA PHE A 265 -2.70 6.13 -6.16
C PHE A 265 -3.75 6.67 -5.20
N THR A 266 -3.70 6.19 -3.96
CA THR A 266 -4.62 6.65 -2.91
C THR A 266 -4.12 7.97 -2.35
N LEU A 267 -5.01 8.96 -2.33
CA LEU A 267 -4.76 10.26 -1.75
C LEU A 267 -5.76 10.50 -0.61
N LEU A 268 -5.27 11.07 0.49
CA LEU A 268 -6.09 11.68 1.51
C LEU A 268 -6.09 13.18 1.25
N GLU A 269 -7.26 13.78 1.11
CA GLU A 269 -7.43 15.22 1.19
C GLU A 269 -8.45 15.57 2.26
N SER A 270 -8.21 16.67 2.97
CA SER A 270 -9.11 17.19 3.99
C SER A 270 -9.19 18.71 3.92
N TYR A 271 -10.36 19.23 4.28
CA TYR A 271 -10.65 20.66 4.32
C TYR A 271 -11.36 21.00 5.62
N GLN A 272 -10.91 22.07 6.26
CA GLN A 272 -11.48 22.60 7.49
C GLN A 272 -11.69 24.11 7.33
N ALA A 273 -12.93 24.55 7.46
CA ALA A 273 -13.28 25.96 7.50
C ALA A 273 -12.69 26.63 8.76
N TYR A 274 -12.32 27.90 8.63
CA TYR A 274 -11.77 28.74 9.70
C TYR A 274 -10.43 28.28 10.30
N ALA A 275 -9.73 27.34 9.64
CA ALA A 275 -8.38 26.93 9.98
C ALA A 275 -7.35 27.59 9.05
N ASP A 276 -6.14 27.79 9.55
CA ASP A 276 -4.98 28.19 8.74
C ASP A 276 -4.01 27.01 8.53
N TYR A 277 -2.94 27.23 7.77
CA TYR A 277 -1.90 26.23 7.55
C TYR A 277 -1.16 25.79 8.85
N ASN A 278 -1.14 26.59 9.92
CA ASN A 278 -0.57 26.18 11.21
C ASN A 278 -1.44 25.15 11.92
N ASP A 279 -2.76 25.35 11.89
CA ASP A 279 -3.72 24.36 12.41
C ASP A 279 -3.58 23.04 11.65
N VAL A 280 -3.41 23.12 10.32
CA VAL A 280 -3.21 21.93 9.48
C VAL A 280 -1.88 21.25 9.79
N MET A 281 -0.78 21.98 10.01
CA MET A 281 0.50 21.38 10.45
C MET A 281 0.34 20.61 11.76
N ALA A 282 -0.32 21.20 12.76
CA ALA A 282 -0.57 20.53 14.04
C ALA A 282 -1.45 19.27 13.88
N MET A 283 -2.45 19.33 13.01
CA MET A 283 -3.27 18.16 12.67
C MET A 283 -2.44 17.05 12.01
N VAL A 284 -1.52 17.39 11.10
CA VAL A 284 -0.65 16.41 10.41
C VAL A 284 0.29 15.73 11.41
N GLU A 285 0.97 16.50 12.26
CA GLU A 285 1.83 15.96 13.32
C GLU A 285 1.06 14.99 14.23
N SER A 286 -0.14 15.39 14.66
CA SER A 286 -0.99 14.55 15.50
C SER A 286 -1.46 13.30 14.76
N LEU A 287 -1.90 13.43 13.51
CA LEU A 287 -2.38 12.31 12.69
C LEU A 287 -1.28 11.24 12.54
N VAL A 288 -0.09 11.66 12.12
CA VAL A 288 1.02 10.73 11.84
C VAL A 288 1.50 10.05 13.12
N SER A 289 1.69 10.83 14.19
CA SER A 289 2.09 10.30 15.51
C SER A 289 1.05 9.32 16.07
N THR A 290 -0.23 9.66 16.04
CA THR A 290 -1.30 8.77 16.52
C THR A 290 -1.36 7.48 15.71
N VAL A 291 -1.32 7.55 14.38
CA VAL A 291 -1.37 6.37 13.51
C VAL A 291 -0.13 5.49 13.71
N ALA A 292 1.07 6.08 13.82
CA ALA A 292 2.29 5.33 14.07
C ALA A 292 2.24 4.58 15.42
N LEU A 293 1.84 5.24 16.50
CA LEU A 293 1.67 4.62 17.81
C LEU A 293 0.61 3.50 17.79
N GLU A 294 -0.55 3.71 17.19
CA GLU A 294 -1.63 2.71 17.18
C GLU A 294 -1.32 1.50 16.29
N VAL A 295 -0.59 1.70 15.18
CA VAL A 295 -0.30 0.63 14.22
C VAL A 295 0.96 -0.14 14.60
N LEU A 296 2.03 0.58 14.98
CA LEU A 296 3.37 0.04 15.21
C LEU A 296 3.77 -0.01 16.69
N GLY A 297 3.05 0.70 17.57
CA GLY A 297 3.40 0.80 19.00
C GLY A 297 4.53 1.79 19.31
N THR A 298 5.02 2.51 18.30
CA THR A 298 6.15 3.47 18.42
C THR A 298 6.06 4.54 17.33
N ASN A 299 6.64 5.71 17.60
CA ASN A 299 6.85 6.78 16.62
C ASN A 299 8.18 6.65 15.87
N GLN A 300 9.03 5.71 16.27
CA GLN A 300 10.34 5.50 15.67
C GLN A 300 10.27 4.36 14.65
N VAL A 301 10.52 4.69 13.39
CA VAL A 301 10.42 3.75 12.26
C VAL A 301 11.77 3.65 11.56
N GLN A 302 12.25 2.42 11.39
CA GLN A 302 13.44 2.16 10.59
C GLN A 302 13.07 2.22 9.10
N TYR A 303 13.74 3.08 8.34
CA TYR A 303 13.60 3.20 6.90
C TYR A 303 14.98 3.29 6.24
N GLY A 304 15.35 2.26 5.46
CA GLY A 304 16.71 2.11 4.97
C GLY A 304 17.72 2.13 6.13
N ASP A 305 18.72 3.00 6.03
CA ASP A 305 19.76 3.19 7.06
C ASP A 305 19.36 4.22 8.13
N HIS A 306 18.17 4.82 8.04
CA HIS A 306 17.74 5.90 8.93
C HIS A 306 16.67 5.43 9.91
N LEU A 307 16.85 5.81 11.19
CA LEU A 307 15.79 5.75 12.19
C LEU A 307 15.06 7.10 12.18
N ILE A 308 13.81 7.08 11.73
CA ILE A 308 12.96 8.28 11.59
C ILE A 308 12.06 8.38 12.81
N ASP A 309 12.05 9.54 13.47
CA ASP A 309 11.21 9.80 14.63
C ASP A 309 10.06 10.74 14.26
N PHE A 310 8.83 10.20 14.21
CA PHE A 310 7.61 10.96 13.92
C PHE A 310 7.03 11.68 15.13
N THR A 311 7.71 11.68 16.28
CA THR A 311 7.26 12.38 17.48
C THR A 311 7.17 13.90 17.24
N PRO A 312 6.01 14.53 17.49
CA PRO A 312 5.87 15.98 17.40
C PRO A 312 6.70 16.72 18.47
N PRO A 313 7.10 17.98 18.23
CA PRO A 313 6.89 18.75 17.01
C PRO A 313 7.94 18.48 15.94
N TRP A 314 7.54 18.56 14.67
CA TRP A 314 8.41 18.46 13.51
C TRP A 314 9.17 19.77 13.29
N LYS A 315 10.34 19.67 12.67
CA LYS A 315 11.14 20.86 12.36
C LYS A 315 10.40 21.70 11.34
N ARG A 316 10.34 23.02 11.54
CA ARG A 316 9.76 23.98 10.56
C ARG A 316 10.88 24.79 9.94
N VAL A 317 10.92 24.87 8.62
CA VAL A 317 11.97 25.56 7.86
C VAL A 317 11.36 26.43 6.78
N ASP A 318 11.93 27.61 6.57
CA ASP A 318 11.53 28.53 5.51
C ASP A 318 12.16 28.12 4.17
N PHE A 319 11.36 28.06 3.11
CA PHE A 319 11.78 27.61 1.79
C PHE A 319 12.97 28.40 1.24
N ARG A 320 12.88 29.73 1.30
CA ARG A 320 13.92 30.60 0.74
C ARG A 320 15.22 30.44 1.52
N GLN A 321 15.13 30.45 2.85
CA GLN A 321 16.29 30.37 3.72
C GLN A 321 17.00 29.02 3.57
N GLU A 322 16.25 27.90 3.61
CA GLU A 322 16.83 26.57 3.47
C GLU A 322 17.45 26.37 2.08
N LEU A 323 16.80 26.88 1.03
CA LEU A 323 17.36 26.83 -0.32
C LEU A 323 18.65 27.64 -0.42
N LYS A 324 18.69 28.83 0.17
CA LYS A 324 19.87 29.69 0.22
C LYS A 324 21.03 29.03 0.97
N ASP A 325 20.75 28.42 2.11
CA ASP A 325 21.78 27.79 2.95
C ASP A 325 22.42 26.58 2.26
N ARG A 326 21.67 25.84 1.43
CA ARG A 326 22.17 24.63 0.76
C ARG A 326 22.70 24.85 -0.65
N SER A 327 22.07 25.72 -1.42
CA SER A 327 22.48 26.01 -2.81
C SER A 327 23.37 27.24 -2.94
N GLY A 328 23.40 28.12 -1.93
CA GLY A 328 24.03 29.44 -2.00
C GLY A 328 23.25 30.45 -2.84
N ILE A 329 22.06 30.10 -3.36
CA ILE A 329 21.23 30.97 -4.19
C ILE A 329 20.10 31.55 -3.34
N ASP A 330 20.09 32.88 -3.25
CA ASP A 330 18.93 33.62 -2.78
C ASP A 330 18.02 33.95 -3.97
N ILE A 331 16.89 33.25 -4.10
CA ILE A 331 16.00 33.38 -5.26
C ILE A 331 15.48 34.81 -5.48
N ASP A 332 15.35 35.61 -4.42
CA ASP A 332 14.86 36.99 -4.50
C ASP A 332 15.94 37.97 -4.97
N ALA A 333 17.22 37.56 -4.94
CA ALA A 333 18.29 38.37 -5.51
C ALA A 333 18.27 38.38 -7.06
N TYR A 334 17.51 37.47 -7.68
CA TYR A 334 17.38 37.32 -9.13
C TYR A 334 15.98 37.75 -9.58
N THR A 335 15.86 38.99 -10.06
CA THR A 335 14.58 39.61 -10.45
C THR A 335 14.13 39.22 -11.86
N ASP A 336 15.03 38.75 -12.72
CA ASP A 336 14.75 38.22 -14.05
C ASP A 336 14.90 36.70 -14.11
N ASP A 337 14.09 36.05 -14.95
CA ASP A 337 14.08 34.60 -15.07
C ASP A 337 15.36 34.04 -15.71
N GLU A 338 15.99 34.81 -16.60
CA GLU A 338 17.17 34.38 -17.34
C GLU A 338 18.41 34.33 -16.43
N SER A 339 18.59 35.30 -15.53
CA SER A 339 19.69 35.27 -14.56
C SER A 339 19.58 34.11 -13.57
N LEU A 340 18.37 33.76 -13.12
CA LEU A 340 18.16 32.59 -12.26
C LEU A 340 18.44 31.29 -13.03
N LYS A 341 17.99 31.17 -14.28
CA LYS A 341 18.29 30.02 -15.15
C LYS A 341 19.78 29.85 -15.38
N GLN A 342 20.48 30.94 -15.71
CA GLN A 342 21.93 30.92 -15.91
C GLN A 342 22.64 30.43 -14.64
N ARG A 343 22.27 30.98 -13.48
CA ARG A 343 22.88 30.61 -12.21
C ARG A 343 22.60 29.14 -11.85
N ALA A 344 21.39 28.66 -12.08
CA ALA A 344 21.03 27.27 -11.88
C ALA A 344 21.84 26.33 -12.79
N ALA A 345 22.04 26.70 -14.06
CA ALA A 345 22.84 25.95 -15.02
C ALA A 345 24.33 25.93 -14.63
N GLU A 346 24.88 27.03 -14.08
CA GLU A 346 26.25 27.09 -13.55
C GLU A 346 26.48 26.12 -12.37
N LEU A 347 25.43 25.80 -11.61
CA LEU A 347 25.46 24.79 -10.55
C LEU A 347 25.30 23.35 -11.07
N GLY A 348 25.26 23.16 -12.39
CA GLY A 348 25.17 21.84 -13.02
C GLY A 348 23.76 21.29 -13.19
N LEU A 349 22.72 22.12 -13.00
CA LEU A 349 21.34 21.70 -13.28
C LEU A 349 21.05 21.74 -14.79
N ASP A 350 20.33 20.72 -15.26
CA ASP A 350 19.80 20.72 -16.63
C ASP A 350 18.58 21.65 -16.71
N ILE A 351 18.75 22.83 -17.30
CA ILE A 351 17.71 23.87 -17.43
C ILE A 351 17.33 24.02 -18.90
N GLU A 352 16.07 23.79 -19.22
CA GLU A 352 15.55 23.99 -20.58
C GLU A 352 15.13 25.46 -20.77
N PRO A 353 15.28 26.04 -21.98
CA PRO A 353 14.86 27.44 -22.23
C PRO A 353 13.39 27.72 -21.90
N LYS A 354 12.52 26.72 -22.07
CA LYS A 354 11.08 26.77 -21.81
C LYS A 354 10.71 26.57 -20.33
N ASP A 355 11.67 26.31 -19.45
CA ASP A 355 11.40 26.15 -18.03
C ASP A 355 10.92 27.48 -17.43
N SER A 356 9.79 27.44 -16.74
CA SER A 356 9.29 28.59 -15.99
C SER A 356 10.13 28.81 -14.74
N ARG A 357 10.09 30.03 -14.16
CA ARG A 357 10.73 30.34 -12.88
C ARG A 357 10.41 29.31 -11.80
N GLY A 358 9.14 28.94 -11.65
CA GLY A 358 8.71 27.92 -10.69
C GLY A 358 9.36 26.56 -10.92
N LYS A 359 9.53 26.12 -12.18
CA LYS A 359 10.20 24.86 -12.51
C LYS A 359 11.71 24.89 -12.24
N VAL A 360 12.35 26.05 -12.39
CA VAL A 360 13.77 26.22 -12.03
C VAL A 360 13.96 26.15 -10.51
N ILE A 361 13.08 26.81 -9.75
CA ILE A 361 13.09 26.78 -8.29
C ILE A 361 12.84 25.35 -7.77
N ASP A 362 11.90 24.62 -8.38
CA ASP A 362 11.62 23.21 -8.09
C ASP A 362 12.86 22.32 -8.30
N LYS A 363 13.54 22.46 -9.45
CA LYS A 363 14.80 21.73 -9.72
C LYS A 363 15.91 22.03 -8.71
N LEU A 364 16.05 23.29 -8.32
CA LEU A 364 17.00 23.72 -7.29
C LEU A 364 16.66 23.07 -5.94
N PHE A 365 15.39 23.06 -5.57
CA PHE A 365 14.92 22.46 -4.33
C PHE A 365 15.16 20.94 -4.29
N SER A 366 14.70 20.20 -5.30
CA SER A 366 14.85 18.75 -5.35
C SER A 366 16.30 18.28 -5.41
N THR A 367 17.21 19.11 -5.95
CA THR A 367 18.64 18.75 -6.02
C THR A 367 19.38 19.07 -4.72
N PHE A 368 19.17 20.27 -4.16
CA PHE A 368 20.01 20.79 -3.07
C PHE A 368 19.38 20.64 -1.69
N VAL A 369 18.06 20.56 -1.59
CA VAL A 369 17.35 20.60 -0.31
C VAL A 369 16.74 19.25 0.04
N GLU A 370 15.88 18.71 -0.82
CA GLU A 370 15.07 17.52 -0.57
C GLU A 370 15.87 16.29 -0.05
N PRO A 371 17.05 15.93 -0.60
CA PRO A 371 17.81 14.75 -0.15
C PRO A 371 18.30 14.84 1.31
N HIS A 372 18.30 16.04 1.89
CA HIS A 372 18.79 16.26 3.25
C HIS A 372 17.67 16.29 4.30
N LEU A 373 16.40 16.23 3.88
CA LEU A 373 15.23 16.25 4.76
C LEU A 373 14.89 14.85 5.28
N VAL A 374 15.80 14.29 6.08
CA VAL A 374 15.69 12.91 6.60
C VAL A 374 14.67 12.79 7.74
N GLN A 375 14.72 13.68 8.73
CA GLN A 375 13.75 13.69 9.83
C GLN A 375 12.48 14.47 9.42
N PRO A 376 11.32 14.18 10.02
CA PRO A 376 10.07 14.86 9.71
C PRO A 376 10.22 16.37 9.82
N THR A 377 10.02 17.04 8.68
CA THR A 377 10.25 18.47 8.52
C THR A 377 9.14 19.09 7.67
N PHE A 378 8.58 20.19 8.14
CA PHE A 378 7.71 21.06 7.34
C PHE A 378 8.53 22.13 6.65
N MET A 379 8.49 22.11 5.32
CA MET A 379 8.98 23.20 4.48
C MET A 379 7.85 24.23 4.33
N LEU A 380 8.09 25.48 4.69
CA LEU A 380 7.08 26.55 4.74
C LEU A 380 7.33 27.62 3.69
N ASP A 381 6.28 28.40 3.40
CA ASP A 381 6.37 29.67 2.70
C ASP A 381 6.94 29.55 1.29
N TYR A 382 6.22 28.80 0.45
CA TYR A 382 6.61 28.63 -0.95
C TYR A 382 6.42 29.93 -1.73
N PRO A 383 7.23 30.17 -2.78
CA PRO A 383 6.98 31.23 -3.74
C PRO A 383 5.58 31.10 -4.38
N GLU A 384 4.91 32.23 -4.56
CA GLU A 384 3.56 32.32 -5.15
C GLU A 384 3.52 31.70 -6.56
N VAL A 385 4.61 31.86 -7.32
CA VAL A 385 4.76 31.29 -8.69
C VAL A 385 4.66 29.76 -8.73
N MET A 386 4.84 29.06 -7.60
CA MET A 386 4.73 27.60 -7.48
C MET A 386 3.37 27.15 -6.93
N SER A 387 2.52 28.09 -6.49
CA SER A 387 1.41 27.81 -5.58
C SER A 387 0.13 28.56 -6.00
N PRO A 388 -0.45 28.26 -7.18
CA PRO A 388 -1.50 29.07 -7.79
C PRO A 388 -2.84 29.12 -7.02
N LEU A 389 -3.04 28.24 -6.04
CA LEU A 389 -4.29 28.14 -5.26
C LEU A 389 -4.14 28.72 -3.84
N ALA A 390 -2.90 28.96 -3.39
CA ALA A 390 -2.58 29.35 -2.03
C ALA A 390 -2.76 30.86 -1.78
N LYS A 391 -3.22 31.25 -0.59
CA LYS A 391 -3.29 32.65 -0.17
C LYS A 391 -1.88 33.21 0.01
N ALA A 392 -1.72 34.46 -0.41
CA ALA A 392 -0.54 35.25 -0.12
C ALA A 392 -0.31 35.36 1.40
N LYS A 393 0.96 35.28 1.80
CA LYS A 393 1.38 35.42 3.18
C LYS A 393 1.29 36.88 3.63
N PRO A 394 0.58 37.19 4.73
CA PRO A 394 0.54 38.54 5.27
C PRO A 394 1.96 39.05 5.61
N GLY A 395 2.30 40.23 5.08
CA GLY A 395 3.59 40.87 5.36
C GLY A 395 4.78 40.40 4.52
N THR A 396 4.62 39.36 3.69
CA THR A 396 5.70 38.83 2.84
C THR A 396 5.24 38.68 1.39
N PRO A 397 5.26 39.77 0.57
CA PRO A 397 4.84 39.73 -0.82
C PRO A 397 5.63 38.70 -1.65
N GLY A 398 4.96 38.01 -2.58
CA GLY A 398 5.56 36.99 -3.44
C GLY A 398 5.64 35.58 -2.84
N TYR A 399 5.20 35.43 -1.58
CA TYR A 399 5.15 34.16 -0.85
C TYR A 399 3.73 33.84 -0.40
N VAL A 400 3.45 32.55 -0.21
CA VAL A 400 2.13 32.05 0.17
C VAL A 400 2.19 31.24 1.46
N GLU A 401 1.09 31.20 2.20
CA GLU A 401 0.93 30.28 3.33
C GLU A 401 0.67 28.87 2.80
N ARG A 402 1.76 28.18 2.45
CA ARG A 402 1.81 26.78 2.00
C ARG A 402 2.90 26.07 2.80
N PHE A 403 2.68 24.79 3.09
CA PHE A 403 3.75 23.91 3.49
C PHE A 403 3.77 22.60 2.70
N GLU A 404 4.87 21.85 2.82
CA GLU A 404 4.97 20.43 2.45
C GLU A 404 5.70 19.68 3.57
N GLY A 405 5.31 18.42 3.82
CA GLY A 405 5.91 17.57 4.84
C GLY A 405 6.88 16.55 4.24
N PHE A 406 8.13 16.60 4.68
CA PHE A 406 9.21 15.71 4.22
C PHE A 406 9.67 14.77 5.33
N ALA A 407 10.01 13.54 4.96
CA ALA A 407 10.72 12.57 5.81
C ALA A 407 11.45 11.56 4.91
N ALA A 408 12.55 10.97 5.38
CA ALA A 408 13.39 10.05 4.61
C ALA A 408 13.99 10.63 3.31
N GLY A 409 14.08 11.96 3.18
CA GLY A 409 14.48 12.59 1.92
C GLY A 409 13.43 12.46 0.81
N MET A 410 12.18 12.16 1.19
CA MET A 410 11.04 12.02 0.30
C MET A 410 9.92 12.95 0.73
N GLU A 411 9.14 13.41 -0.24
CA GLU A 411 7.84 14.04 0.01
C GLU A 411 6.87 12.96 0.54
N THR A 412 6.76 12.81 1.86
CA THR A 412 5.86 11.82 2.49
C THR A 412 4.43 12.32 2.63
N HIS A 413 4.26 13.64 2.66
CA HIS A 413 2.98 14.30 2.82
C HIS A 413 2.85 15.45 1.81
N ARG A 414 2.20 15.17 0.69
CA ARG A 414 1.62 16.23 -0.16
C ARG A 414 0.37 16.79 0.53
N HIS A 415 0.52 17.34 1.73
CA HIS A 415 -0.43 18.32 2.20
C HIS A 415 -0.08 19.60 1.46
N ARG A 416 -0.71 19.85 0.31
CA ARG A 416 -0.98 21.23 -0.11
C ARG A 416 -1.97 21.81 0.89
N ALA A 417 -1.48 22.04 2.10
CA ALA A 417 -2.19 22.75 3.12
C ALA A 417 -1.85 24.21 2.89
N ILE A 418 -2.80 24.85 2.26
CA ILE A 418 -2.71 26.25 1.90
C ILE A 418 -3.78 26.97 2.68
N SER A 419 -3.50 28.15 3.20
CA SER A 419 -4.60 29.06 3.51
C SER A 419 -5.33 29.29 2.17
N GLU A 420 -6.55 28.79 2.05
CA GLU A 420 -7.18 28.63 0.74
C GLU A 420 -7.71 29.94 0.18
N THR A 421 -7.39 30.27 -1.07
CA THR A 421 -7.84 31.54 -1.67
C THR A 421 -9.36 31.52 -1.89
N SER A 422 -10.07 32.41 -1.20
CA SER A 422 -11.53 32.59 -1.34
C SER A 422 -11.90 33.77 -2.24
N ASP A 423 -10.93 34.52 -2.77
CA ASP A 423 -11.17 35.65 -3.67
C ASP A 423 -11.21 35.19 -5.13
N HIS A 424 -12.41 35.16 -5.71
CA HIS A 424 -12.67 34.78 -7.10
C HIS A 424 -11.94 35.65 -8.14
N ARG A 425 -11.42 36.83 -7.77
CA ARG A 425 -10.64 37.68 -8.68
C ARG A 425 -9.21 37.19 -8.88
N TRP A 426 -8.71 36.35 -7.97
CA TRP A 426 -7.35 35.79 -8.02
C TRP A 426 -7.31 34.37 -8.60
N VAL A 427 -8.45 33.67 -8.64
CA VAL A 427 -8.62 32.42 -9.38
C VAL A 427 -8.82 32.78 -10.86
N ARG A 428 -7.78 32.62 -11.69
CA ARG A 428 -7.87 32.95 -13.12
C ARG A 428 -9.03 32.15 -13.77
N PRO A 429 -9.90 32.79 -14.57
CA PRO A 429 -10.94 32.07 -15.30
C PRO A 429 -10.27 31.13 -16.32
N GLY A 430 -10.48 29.82 -16.18
CA GLY A 430 -9.96 28.81 -17.11
C GLY A 430 -9.20 27.62 -16.50
N ILE A 431 -9.30 27.40 -15.18
CA ILE A 431 -9.00 26.13 -14.52
C ILE A 431 -10.30 25.41 -14.20
#